data_AF-A0A6J2QU22-F1
#
_entry.id   AF-A0A6J2QU22-F1
#
_cell.length_a   1.000
_cell.length_b   1.000
_cell.length_c   1.000
_cell.angle_alpha   90.00
_cell.angle_beta   90.00
_cell.angle_gamma   90.00
#
_symmetry.space_group_name_H-M   'P 1'
#
loop_
_entity.id
_entity.type
_entity.pdbx_description
1 polymer ?
#
loop_
_entity_poly.entity_id
_entity_poly.type
_entity_poly.pdbx_seq_one_letter_code
_entity_poly.pdbx_strand_id
1 'polypeptide(L)'
;MSDFDSNPFADPEISNPFQDPSVTQVRQAAPPGLEEYNPFTDAKPTPAGMAPKTAAPTINTQPAIMKPTEEPPAYSQSQEQSGAAAELLRRQEELERKAAELDRREREMQSLSASGGRKNNWPPLPEKFPVGPCFYNDITVDIPVEFQKTVKIMYYLWMFHTGTLLANMIGCLAWFCVDASRGVDFGLSLLWFLLFTPCSFVCWYRPLYGAFRSDSSFRFFAFFFVYICQFGIYVIQCIGIAGWGASGWISALTALNRSIPVGIIMILIAALFTSLAVLSLIMFKKVHAMYRTTDASFAKAQQEFATGVMSNKTVQTAAATATTRAAQGAFKEQI
;
A
#
# COMPACT_ATOMS: atom_id res chain seq x y z
N MET A 1 26.40 21.69 -45.78
CA MET A 1 26.61 20.30 -45.32
C MET A 1 26.12 20.26 -43.88
N SER A 2 24.94 19.67 -43.68
CA SER A 2 24.20 19.64 -42.42
C SER A 2 24.14 18.19 -41.95
N ASP A 3 24.97 17.84 -40.97
CA ASP A 3 24.87 16.57 -40.25
C ASP A 3 23.80 16.70 -39.17
N PHE A 4 22.79 15.85 -39.31
CA PHE A 4 21.63 15.71 -38.43
C PHE A 4 21.86 14.54 -37.46
N ASP A 5 21.44 14.76 -36.22
CA ASP A 5 20.77 13.80 -35.34
C ASP A 5 21.54 12.55 -34.88
N SER A 6 22.43 12.74 -33.89
CA SER A 6 22.89 11.64 -33.03
C SER A 6 22.01 11.59 -31.78
N ASN A 7 21.02 10.70 -31.80
CA ASN A 7 20.16 10.39 -30.65
C ASN A 7 21.01 9.81 -29.50
N PRO A 8 21.13 10.49 -28.35
CA PRO A 8 21.97 10.06 -27.23
C PRO A 8 21.41 8.87 -26.44
N PHE A 9 20.30 8.26 -26.89
CA PHE A 9 19.73 7.02 -26.36
C PHE A 9 20.15 5.77 -27.15
N ALA A 10 20.99 5.90 -28.17
CA ALA A 10 21.48 4.76 -28.94
C ALA A 10 22.90 4.38 -28.50
N ASP A 11 22.98 3.51 -27.50
CA ASP A 11 24.13 2.61 -27.28
C ASP A 11 23.60 1.18 -27.09
N PRO A 12 24.39 0.14 -27.38
CA PRO A 12 23.95 -1.12 -27.95
C PRO A 12 23.77 -2.19 -26.87
N GLU A 13 23.10 -3.28 -27.24
CA GLU A 13 22.95 -4.50 -26.43
C GLU A 13 21.94 -4.48 -25.27
N ILE A 14 20.68 -4.12 -25.58
CA ILE A 14 19.55 -4.66 -24.83
C ILE A 14 18.96 -5.82 -25.64
N SER A 15 19.34 -7.03 -25.25
CA SER A 15 18.79 -8.30 -25.70
C SER A 15 17.26 -8.29 -25.62
N ASN A 16 16.59 -8.20 -26.77
CA ASN A 16 15.14 -8.34 -26.87
C ASN A 16 14.76 -9.80 -26.58
N PRO A 17 14.07 -10.11 -25.46
CA PRO A 17 13.70 -11.49 -25.09
C PRO A 17 12.67 -12.13 -26.03
N PHE A 18 12.17 -11.37 -27.01
CA PHE A 18 11.23 -11.83 -28.04
C PHE A 18 11.89 -12.18 -29.38
N GLN A 19 13.23 -12.08 -29.47
CA GLN A 19 14.00 -12.47 -30.66
C GLN A 19 14.59 -13.89 -30.57
N ASP A 20 14.18 -14.68 -29.58
CA ASP A 20 14.60 -16.08 -29.46
C ASP A 20 14.05 -16.92 -30.64
N PRO A 21 14.91 -17.66 -31.37
CA PRO A 21 14.50 -18.50 -32.50
C PRO A 21 13.40 -19.52 -32.15
N SER A 22 13.28 -19.93 -30.89
CA SER A 22 12.21 -20.83 -30.41
C SER A 22 10.82 -20.15 -30.37
N VAL A 23 10.76 -18.83 -30.16
CA VAL A 23 9.51 -18.05 -30.13
C VAL A 23 8.98 -17.77 -31.54
N THR A 24 9.88 -17.58 -32.51
CA THR A 24 9.51 -17.41 -33.93
C THR A 24 8.96 -18.67 -34.59
N GLN A 25 9.40 -19.87 -34.17
CA GLN A 25 8.88 -21.13 -34.72
C GLN A 25 7.43 -21.42 -34.32
N VAL A 26 7.01 -21.02 -33.11
CA VAL A 26 5.61 -21.18 -32.67
C VAL A 26 4.68 -20.24 -33.43
N ARG A 27 5.15 -19.05 -33.81
CA ARG A 27 4.33 -18.07 -34.55
C ARG A 27 4.15 -18.42 -36.03
N GLN A 28 5.08 -19.17 -36.62
CA GLN A 28 5.03 -19.57 -38.04
C GLN A 28 4.30 -20.90 -38.28
N ALA A 29 4.05 -21.69 -37.25
CA ALA A 29 3.42 -23.00 -37.34
C ALA A 29 1.90 -23.00 -36.99
N ALA A 30 1.22 -21.86 -37.10
CA ALA A 30 -0.22 -21.80 -36.93
C ALA A 30 -0.94 -22.22 -38.24
N PRO A 31 -1.83 -23.24 -38.21
CA PRO A 31 -2.63 -23.58 -39.38
C PRO A 31 -3.56 -22.40 -39.75
N PRO A 32 -3.73 -22.09 -41.06
CA PRO A 32 -4.56 -20.98 -41.50
C PRO A 32 -6.03 -21.28 -41.17
N GLY A 33 -6.63 -20.48 -40.29
CA GLY A 33 -8.05 -20.63 -39.94
C GLY A 33 -8.48 -20.23 -38.53
N LEU A 34 -7.56 -19.75 -37.67
CA LEU A 34 -7.88 -19.35 -36.28
C LEU A 34 -7.87 -17.82 -36.02
N GLU A 35 -7.52 -16.99 -37.01
CA GLU A 35 -7.55 -15.52 -36.85
C GLU A 35 -8.94 -14.90 -37.08
N GLU A 36 -9.94 -15.70 -37.47
CA GLU A 36 -11.25 -15.19 -37.92
C GLU A 36 -12.41 -15.73 -37.06
N TYR A 37 -12.23 -15.76 -35.74
CA TYR A 37 -13.33 -15.94 -34.80
C TYR A 37 -13.53 -14.66 -33.98
N ASN A 38 -14.38 -13.78 -34.51
CA ASN A 38 -14.86 -12.61 -33.79
C ASN A 38 -16.37 -12.75 -33.52
N PRO A 39 -16.80 -13.15 -32.31
CA PRO A 39 -18.17 -13.57 -32.02
C PRO A 39 -19.19 -12.42 -31.94
N PHE A 40 -18.84 -11.20 -32.38
CA PHE A 40 -19.69 -10.01 -32.31
C PHE A 40 -19.77 -9.21 -33.62
N THR A 41 -19.22 -9.70 -34.73
CA THR A 41 -19.28 -9.00 -36.02
C THR A 41 -19.83 -9.91 -37.13
N ASP A 42 -20.88 -9.42 -37.78
CA ASP A 42 -21.54 -9.90 -39.01
C ASP A 42 -22.63 -10.99 -38.93
N ALA A 43 -23.83 -10.52 -38.54
CA ALA A 43 -25.10 -11.07 -38.99
C ALA A 43 -25.53 -10.39 -40.32
N LYS A 44 -25.22 -10.98 -41.47
CA LYS A 44 -26.04 -10.81 -42.69
C LYS A 44 -25.88 -12.00 -43.67
N PRO A 45 -26.98 -12.58 -44.19
CA PRO A 45 -26.93 -13.79 -45.01
C PRO A 45 -26.83 -13.49 -46.51
N THR A 46 -26.10 -14.29 -47.28
CA THR A 46 -26.22 -14.42 -48.76
C THR A 46 -25.53 -15.72 -49.25
N PRO A 47 -25.80 -16.23 -50.47
CA PRO A 47 -26.30 -17.58 -50.68
C PRO A 47 -25.30 -18.55 -51.34
N ALA A 48 -25.73 -19.82 -51.42
CA ALA A 48 -25.02 -20.97 -51.95
C ALA A 48 -24.42 -20.81 -53.37
N GLY A 49 -23.21 -21.35 -53.57
CA GLY A 49 -22.61 -21.51 -54.90
C GLY A 49 -21.23 -22.17 -54.92
N MET A 50 -21.19 -23.44 -55.35
CA MET A 50 -20.12 -24.12 -56.10
C MET A 50 -18.70 -24.25 -55.50
N ALA A 51 -18.36 -25.46 -55.07
CA ALA A 51 -16.98 -25.94 -54.91
C ALA A 51 -16.56 -26.82 -56.11
N PRO A 52 -15.36 -26.64 -56.71
CA PRO A 52 -14.76 -27.60 -57.64
C PRO A 52 -13.97 -28.71 -56.93
N LYS A 53 -13.90 -29.85 -57.62
CA LYS A 53 -13.45 -31.19 -57.18
C LYS A 53 -11.93 -31.41 -57.33
N THR A 54 -11.35 -32.27 -56.49
CA THR A 54 -10.25 -33.22 -56.80
C THR A 54 -10.12 -34.21 -55.62
N ALA A 55 -10.52 -35.47 -55.75
CA ALA A 55 -9.81 -36.64 -56.30
C ALA A 55 -9.13 -37.48 -55.19
N ALA A 56 -9.58 -38.73 -55.04
CA ALA A 56 -9.04 -39.77 -54.16
C ALA A 56 -8.37 -40.89 -54.99
N PRO A 57 -7.54 -41.76 -54.39
CA PRO A 57 -7.28 -43.08 -54.95
C PRO A 57 -7.92 -44.22 -54.13
N THR A 58 -8.83 -44.89 -54.83
CA THR A 58 -9.27 -46.30 -54.93
C THR A 58 -8.68 -47.38 -54.00
N ILE A 59 -9.53 -48.34 -53.56
CA ILE A 59 -9.33 -49.81 -53.69
C ILE A 59 -10.66 -50.60 -53.53
N ASN A 60 -10.90 -51.47 -54.52
CA ASN A 60 -11.65 -52.75 -54.62
C ASN A 60 -13.19 -52.89 -54.61
N THR A 61 -13.62 -53.69 -55.59
CA THR A 61 -14.94 -54.07 -56.12
C THR A 61 -15.62 -55.25 -55.41
N GLN A 62 -16.96 -55.21 -55.30
CA GLN A 62 -17.92 -56.27 -55.71
C GLN A 62 -19.37 -55.71 -55.73
N PRO A 63 -20.28 -56.19 -56.61
CA PRO A 63 -21.64 -55.68 -56.72
C PRO A 63 -22.61 -56.47 -55.84
N ALA A 64 -23.41 -55.79 -55.02
CA ALA A 64 -24.53 -56.42 -54.32
C ALA A 64 -25.78 -55.53 -54.36
N ILE A 65 -26.80 -56.11 -54.99
CA ILE A 65 -28.21 -55.76 -55.16
C ILE A 65 -28.88 -55.00 -54.01
N MET A 66 -29.74 -54.05 -54.38
CA MET A 66 -30.54 -53.18 -53.51
C MET A 66 -31.54 -53.94 -52.62
N LYS A 67 -31.76 -53.43 -51.40
CA LYS A 67 -33.03 -53.59 -50.67
C LYS A 67 -33.56 -52.19 -50.29
N PRO A 68 -34.80 -51.82 -50.66
CA PRO A 68 -35.39 -50.52 -50.31
C PRO A 68 -35.72 -50.38 -48.82
N THR A 69 -35.71 -49.13 -48.35
CA THR A 69 -36.26 -48.61 -47.08
C THR A 69 -35.28 -48.54 -45.91
N GLU A 70 -34.78 -47.33 -45.64
CA GLU A 70 -34.85 -46.70 -44.31
C GLU A 70 -34.70 -45.18 -44.45
N GLU A 71 -35.63 -44.44 -43.84
CA GLU A 71 -35.57 -42.97 -43.73
C GLU A 71 -34.38 -42.56 -42.84
N PRO A 72 -33.66 -41.47 -43.16
CA PRO A 72 -32.56 -41.00 -42.33
C PRO A 72 -33.08 -40.51 -40.97
N PRO A 73 -32.35 -40.73 -39.85
CA PRO A 73 -32.78 -40.24 -38.55
C PRO A 73 -32.76 -38.71 -38.56
N ALA A 74 -33.86 -38.11 -38.13
CA ALA A 74 -33.95 -36.67 -37.90
C ALA A 74 -32.93 -36.26 -36.84
N TYR A 75 -32.04 -35.33 -37.20
CA TYR A 75 -31.12 -34.69 -36.29
C TYR A 75 -31.94 -33.90 -35.25
N SER A 76 -32.05 -34.40 -34.02
CA SER A 76 -32.70 -33.70 -32.91
C SER A 76 -31.76 -32.62 -32.35
N GLN A 77 -31.74 -31.43 -32.95
CA GLN A 77 -30.92 -30.30 -32.49
C GLN A 77 -31.64 -29.32 -31.54
N SER A 78 -32.85 -29.61 -31.08
CA SER A 78 -33.74 -28.59 -30.48
C SER A 78 -33.98 -28.69 -28.97
N GLN A 79 -33.35 -29.61 -28.24
CA GLN A 79 -33.56 -29.76 -26.78
C GLN A 79 -32.34 -29.45 -25.90
N GLU A 80 -31.10 -29.58 -26.38
CA GLU A 80 -29.91 -29.22 -25.57
C GLU A 80 -29.62 -27.71 -25.54
N GLN A 81 -29.93 -26.98 -26.62
CA GLN A 81 -29.71 -25.53 -26.70
C GLN A 81 -30.67 -24.71 -25.81
N SER A 82 -31.90 -25.19 -25.60
CA SER A 82 -32.87 -24.54 -24.72
C SER A 82 -32.51 -24.72 -23.24
N GLY A 83 -31.96 -25.87 -22.86
CA GLY A 83 -31.40 -26.12 -21.54
C GLY A 83 -30.16 -25.25 -21.26
N ALA A 84 -29.26 -25.10 -22.24
CA ALA A 84 -28.09 -24.24 -22.13
C ALA A 84 -28.45 -22.75 -22.01
N ALA A 85 -29.45 -22.28 -22.77
CA ALA A 85 -29.96 -20.91 -22.67
C ALA A 85 -30.63 -20.64 -21.31
N ALA A 86 -31.39 -21.62 -20.78
CA ALA A 86 -32.00 -21.53 -19.45
C ALA A 86 -30.95 -21.54 -18.32
N GLU A 87 -29.88 -22.34 -18.43
CA GLU A 87 -28.78 -22.38 -17.46
C GLU A 87 -27.96 -21.08 -17.47
N LEU A 88 -27.73 -20.47 -18.64
CA LEU A 88 -27.08 -19.16 -18.74
C LEU A 88 -27.93 -18.05 -18.12
N LEU A 89 -29.24 -18.05 -18.36
CA LEU A 89 -30.17 -17.11 -17.71
C LEU A 89 -30.16 -17.26 -16.19
N ARG A 90 -30.13 -18.50 -15.69
CA ARG A 90 -30.04 -18.77 -14.25
C ARG A 90 -28.73 -18.27 -13.64
N ARG A 91 -27.59 -18.42 -14.35
CA ARG A 91 -26.30 -17.86 -13.91
C ARG A 91 -26.27 -16.33 -13.95
N GLN A 92 -26.90 -15.73 -14.96
CA GLN A 92 -27.07 -14.28 -15.05
C GLN A 92 -27.81 -13.76 -13.81
N GLU A 93 -28.92 -14.42 -13.45
CA GLU A 93 -29.73 -14.07 -12.28
C GLU A 93 -28.95 -14.29 -10.95
N GLU A 94 -28.18 -15.37 -10.84
CA GLU A 94 -27.31 -15.60 -9.68
C GLU A 94 -26.18 -14.56 -9.57
N LEU A 95 -25.61 -14.11 -10.69
CA LEU A 95 -24.59 -13.07 -10.74
C LEU A 95 -25.16 -11.70 -10.39
N GLU A 96 -26.34 -11.35 -10.92
CA GLU A 96 -27.03 -10.11 -10.58
C GLU A 96 -27.43 -10.08 -9.10
N ARG A 97 -27.86 -11.22 -8.54
CA ARG A 97 -28.15 -11.34 -7.10
C ARG A 97 -26.88 -11.14 -6.26
N LYS A 98 -25.75 -11.69 -6.68
CA LYS A 98 -24.46 -11.47 -5.99
C LYS A 98 -23.96 -10.04 -6.14
N ALA A 99 -24.15 -9.42 -7.30
CA ALA A 99 -23.78 -8.03 -7.55
C ALA A 99 -24.63 -7.07 -6.70
N ALA A 100 -25.93 -7.32 -6.58
CA ALA A 100 -26.83 -6.53 -5.73
C ALA A 100 -26.51 -6.69 -4.23
N GLU A 101 -26.13 -7.90 -3.79
CA GLU A 101 -25.69 -8.14 -2.41
C GLU A 101 -24.34 -7.46 -2.11
N LEU A 102 -23.41 -7.48 -3.07
CA LEU A 102 -22.13 -6.77 -2.98
C LEU A 102 -22.34 -5.25 -2.92
N ASP A 103 -23.18 -4.70 -3.79
CA ASP A 103 -23.49 -3.27 -3.81
C ASP A 103 -24.24 -2.84 -2.55
N ARG A 104 -25.13 -3.68 -2.00
CA ARG A 104 -25.74 -3.43 -0.68
C ARG A 104 -24.68 -3.40 0.41
N ARG A 105 -23.76 -4.38 0.45
CA ARG A 105 -22.65 -4.38 1.40
C ARG A 105 -21.70 -3.20 1.22
N GLU A 106 -21.47 -2.77 -0.01
CA GLU A 106 -20.64 -1.61 -0.31
C GLU A 106 -21.30 -0.32 0.17
N ARG A 107 -22.61 -0.17 -0.05
CA ARG A 107 -23.40 0.95 0.50
C ARG A 107 -23.49 0.90 2.02
N GLU A 108 -23.59 -0.28 2.63
CA GLU A 108 -23.53 -0.46 4.09
C GLU A 108 -22.13 -0.07 4.61
N MET A 109 -21.04 -0.50 3.97
CA MET A 109 -19.68 -0.08 4.31
C MET A 109 -19.44 1.42 4.09
N GLN A 110 -19.95 2.00 3.00
CA GLN A 110 -19.84 3.42 2.69
C GLN A 110 -20.69 4.27 3.64
N SER A 111 -21.90 3.83 4.00
CA SER A 111 -22.77 4.53 4.97
C SER A 111 -22.21 4.44 6.39
N LEU A 112 -21.61 3.33 6.80
CA LEU A 112 -20.84 3.22 8.04
C LEU A 112 -19.61 4.14 8.03
N SER A 113 -18.97 4.30 6.86
CA SER A 113 -17.87 5.25 6.68
C SER A 113 -18.35 6.72 6.68
N ALA A 114 -19.56 7.00 6.18
CA ALA A 114 -20.11 8.35 6.03
C ALA A 114 -20.88 8.86 7.26
N SER A 115 -21.44 7.97 8.09
CA SER A 115 -22.31 8.30 9.24
C SER A 115 -21.56 8.50 10.57
N GLY A 116 -20.23 8.49 10.57
CA GLY A 116 -19.45 8.79 11.79
C GLY A 116 -18.26 7.89 12.10
N GLY A 117 -17.75 7.13 11.12
CA GLY A 117 -16.47 6.43 11.24
C GLY A 117 -16.50 5.24 12.20
N ARG A 118 -15.66 4.23 11.92
CA ARG A 118 -15.51 3.05 12.77
C ARG A 118 -15.18 3.48 14.22
N LYS A 119 -15.85 2.88 15.21
CA LYS A 119 -15.74 3.26 16.63
C LYS A 119 -14.27 3.28 17.07
N ASN A 120 -13.81 4.38 17.65
CA ASN A 120 -12.45 4.51 18.16
C ASN A 120 -12.14 3.38 19.16
N ASN A 121 -11.03 2.69 18.95
CA ASN A 121 -10.61 1.50 19.71
C ASN A 121 -9.24 1.66 20.39
N TRP A 122 -8.58 2.81 20.20
CA TRP A 122 -7.21 3.03 20.66
C TRP A 122 -7.03 4.39 21.35
N PRO A 123 -6.34 4.45 22.51
CA PRO A 123 -5.86 3.33 23.32
C PRO A 123 -7.01 2.63 24.09
N PRO A 124 -6.98 1.29 24.27
CA PRO A 124 -7.89 0.49 25.09
C PRO A 124 -7.50 0.72 26.54
N LEU A 125 -7.68 1.95 26.98
CA LEU A 125 -7.57 2.29 28.37
C LEU A 125 -8.86 1.82 29.06
N PRO A 126 -8.78 1.35 30.32
CA PRO A 126 -9.97 1.10 31.12
C PRO A 126 -10.87 2.34 31.12
N GLU A 127 -12.20 2.17 31.15
CA GLU A 127 -13.19 3.28 31.09
C GLU A 127 -13.00 4.38 32.14
N LYS A 128 -12.15 4.14 33.16
CA LYS A 128 -11.82 5.06 34.24
C LYS A 128 -10.62 5.99 33.97
N PHE A 129 -9.92 5.84 32.84
CA PHE A 129 -8.80 6.72 32.49
C PHE A 129 -9.33 7.97 31.76
N PRO A 130 -8.87 9.19 32.10
CA PRO A 130 -9.40 10.44 31.54
C PRO A 130 -9.13 10.65 30.04
N VAL A 131 -8.39 9.73 29.40
CA VAL A 131 -8.11 9.71 27.97
C VAL A 131 -8.90 8.55 27.37
N GLY A 132 -10.08 8.81 26.84
CA GLY A 132 -10.89 7.78 26.17
C GLY A 132 -10.26 7.31 24.85
N PRO A 133 -10.78 6.24 24.21
CA PRO A 133 -10.34 5.82 22.88
C PRO A 133 -10.49 6.97 21.88
N CYS A 134 -9.38 7.58 21.48
CA CYS A 134 -9.39 8.75 20.59
C CYS A 134 -9.35 8.36 19.11
N PHE A 135 -8.91 7.14 18.76
CA PHE A 135 -8.68 6.75 17.37
C PHE A 135 -9.11 5.33 17.05
N TYR A 136 -9.65 5.13 15.84
CA TYR A 136 -9.76 3.82 15.23
C TYR A 136 -8.38 3.41 14.67
N ASN A 137 -7.85 2.28 15.13
CA ASN A 137 -6.60 1.69 14.67
C ASN A 137 -6.79 0.18 14.53
N ASP A 138 -6.99 -0.27 13.28
CA ASP A 138 -7.17 -1.69 12.96
C ASP A 138 -6.24 -2.08 11.81
N ILE A 139 -5.05 -2.55 12.20
CA ILE A 139 -3.99 -2.93 11.26
C ILE A 139 -4.43 -4.10 10.36
N THR A 140 -5.35 -4.95 10.83
CA THR A 140 -5.81 -6.12 10.07
C THR A 140 -6.80 -5.80 8.97
N VAL A 141 -7.58 -4.74 9.14
CA VAL A 141 -8.60 -4.31 8.17
C VAL A 141 -8.06 -3.22 7.23
N ASP A 142 -7.17 -2.35 7.71
CA ASP A 142 -6.74 -1.16 6.96
C ASP A 142 -5.44 -1.33 6.14
N ILE A 143 -4.62 -2.36 6.41
CA ILE A 143 -3.31 -2.56 5.78
C ILE A 143 -3.30 -3.87 4.97
N PRO A 144 -2.78 -3.89 3.73
CA PRO A 144 -2.59 -5.12 2.95
C PRO A 144 -1.79 -6.17 3.72
N VAL A 145 -2.17 -7.45 3.60
CA VAL A 145 -1.69 -8.57 4.42
C VAL A 145 -0.15 -8.67 4.43
N GLU A 146 0.47 -8.30 3.31
CA GLU A 146 1.91 -8.30 3.07
C GLU A 146 2.66 -7.34 4.03
N PHE A 147 2.07 -6.19 4.33
CA PHE A 147 2.69 -5.13 5.13
C PHE A 147 2.26 -5.12 6.60
N GLN A 148 1.18 -5.85 6.95
CA GLN A 148 0.62 -5.88 8.31
C GLN A 148 1.65 -6.21 9.38
N LYS A 149 2.53 -7.20 9.12
CA LYS A 149 3.56 -7.61 10.09
C LYS A 149 4.53 -6.48 10.41
N THR A 150 4.95 -5.72 9.39
CA THR A 150 5.87 -4.59 9.59
C THR A 150 5.19 -3.45 10.34
N VAL A 151 3.96 -3.08 9.98
CA VAL A 151 3.22 -2.01 10.66
C VAL A 151 2.95 -2.38 12.13
N LYS A 152 2.61 -3.65 12.41
CA LYS A 152 2.48 -4.17 13.78
C LYS A 152 3.80 -4.04 14.56
N ILE A 153 4.93 -4.45 13.99
CA ILE A 153 6.22 -4.32 14.68
C ILE A 153 6.57 -2.85 14.93
N MET A 154 6.33 -1.96 13.97
CA MET A 154 6.56 -0.51 14.14
C MET A 154 5.69 0.09 15.24
N TYR A 155 4.46 -0.40 15.35
CA TYR A 155 3.57 -0.04 16.44
C TYR A 155 4.06 -0.52 17.82
N TYR A 156 4.50 -1.78 17.94
CA TYR A 156 5.13 -2.28 19.16
C TYR A 156 6.43 -1.53 19.50
N LEU A 157 7.20 -1.13 18.49
CA LEU A 157 8.39 -0.31 18.67
C LEU A 157 8.04 1.08 19.22
N TRP A 158 6.96 1.71 18.75
CA TRP A 158 6.45 2.96 19.31
C TRP A 158 6.00 2.78 20.78
N MET A 159 5.30 1.70 21.12
CA MET A 159 4.94 1.42 22.51
C MET A 159 6.17 1.18 23.39
N PHE A 160 7.17 0.46 22.87
CA PHE A 160 8.45 0.23 23.55
C PHE A 160 9.19 1.56 23.78
N HIS A 161 9.12 2.50 22.82
CA HIS A 161 9.65 3.85 22.98
C HIS A 161 8.98 4.59 24.14
N THR A 162 7.65 4.63 24.17
CA THR A 162 6.88 5.26 25.26
C THR A 162 7.19 4.63 26.62
N GLY A 163 7.25 3.29 26.68
CA GLY A 163 7.61 2.56 27.90
C GLY A 163 9.04 2.87 28.38
N THR A 164 9.98 3.02 27.45
CA THR A 164 11.37 3.38 27.77
C THR A 164 11.47 4.82 28.28
N LEU A 165 10.73 5.77 27.70
CA LEU A 165 10.68 7.15 28.22
C LEU A 165 10.08 7.20 29.63
N LEU A 166 9.05 6.39 29.91
CA LEU A 166 8.48 6.26 31.25
C LEU A 166 9.49 5.67 32.24
N ALA A 167 10.17 4.58 31.86
CA ALA A 167 11.23 3.99 32.68
C ALA A 167 12.37 4.97 32.93
N ASN A 168 12.76 5.76 31.92
CA ASN A 168 13.74 6.82 32.04
C ASN A 168 13.32 7.91 33.03
N MET A 169 12.05 8.33 33.00
CA MET A 169 11.51 9.28 33.98
C MET A 169 11.62 8.74 35.41
N ILE A 170 11.31 7.46 35.62
CA ILE A 170 11.46 6.79 36.92
C ILE A 170 12.94 6.69 37.33
N GLY A 171 13.84 6.38 36.39
CA GLY A 171 15.28 6.33 36.62
C GLY A 171 15.86 7.69 37.03
N CYS A 172 15.50 8.76 36.32
CA CYS A 172 15.90 10.12 36.67
C CYS A 172 15.29 10.58 37.99
N LEU A 173 14.06 10.15 38.33
CA LEU A 173 13.46 10.40 39.64
C LEU A 173 14.26 9.72 40.76
N ALA A 174 14.61 8.44 40.59
CA ALA A 174 15.43 7.71 41.55
C ALA A 174 16.81 8.37 41.75
N TRP A 175 17.40 8.87 40.67
CA TRP A 175 18.66 9.61 40.68
C TRP A 175 18.54 10.93 41.46
N PHE A 176 17.46 11.67 41.25
CA PHE A 176 17.15 12.90 41.99
C PHE A 176 16.90 12.65 43.49
N CYS A 177 16.31 11.53 43.87
CA CYS A 177 16.13 11.17 45.29
C CYS A 177 17.44 10.91 46.03
N VAL A 178 18.52 10.54 45.31
CA VAL A 178 19.86 10.33 45.89
C VAL A 178 20.69 11.61 45.84
N ASP A 179 20.53 12.41 44.78
CA ASP A 179 21.28 13.64 44.56
C ASP A 179 20.34 14.76 44.08
N ALA A 180 20.01 15.68 45.00
CA ALA A 180 19.11 16.79 44.74
C ALA A 180 19.62 17.75 43.63
N SER A 181 20.92 17.75 43.30
CA SER A 181 21.44 18.54 42.18
C SER A 181 20.93 18.05 40.81
N ARG A 182 20.36 16.85 40.76
CA ARG A 182 19.88 16.16 39.55
C ARG A 182 18.42 16.42 39.21
N GLY A 183 17.81 17.42 39.86
CA GLY A 183 16.41 17.81 39.59
C GLY A 183 16.18 18.21 38.13
N VAL A 184 17.19 18.77 37.45
CA VAL A 184 17.12 19.10 36.02
C VAL A 184 16.96 17.84 35.15
N ASP A 185 17.69 16.77 35.46
CA ASP A 185 17.58 15.50 34.72
C ASP A 185 16.18 14.90 34.87
N PHE A 186 15.60 14.95 36.08
CA PHE A 186 14.21 14.53 36.31
C PHE A 186 13.20 15.41 35.56
N GLY A 187 13.29 16.74 35.70
CA GLY A 187 12.37 17.66 35.04
C GLY A 187 12.37 17.52 33.52
N LEU A 188 13.55 17.40 32.91
CA LEU A 188 13.69 17.15 31.47
C LEU A 188 13.17 15.77 31.08
N SER A 189 13.42 14.72 31.86
CA SER A 189 12.89 13.39 31.56
C SER A 189 11.35 13.35 31.52
N LEU A 190 10.70 14.10 32.43
CA LEU A 190 9.25 14.26 32.46
C LEU A 190 8.76 15.07 31.25
N LEU A 191 9.43 16.19 30.93
CA LEU A 191 9.12 16.98 29.73
C LEU A 191 9.23 16.13 28.46
N TRP A 192 10.31 15.36 28.32
CA TRP A 192 10.52 14.47 27.16
C TRP A 192 9.47 13.38 27.10
N PHE A 193 9.10 12.77 28.22
CA PHE A 193 8.01 11.79 28.24
C PHE A 193 6.69 12.41 27.73
N LEU A 194 6.33 13.61 28.21
CA LEU A 194 5.08 14.27 27.82
C LEU A 194 5.09 14.82 26.40
N LEU A 195 6.24 15.31 25.90
CA LEU A 195 6.36 15.91 24.58
C LEU A 195 6.62 14.87 23.49
N PHE A 196 7.60 13.97 23.70
CA PHE A 196 8.02 13.02 22.68
C PHE A 196 7.01 11.88 22.49
N THR A 197 6.23 11.50 23.49
CA THR A 197 5.19 10.46 23.33
C THR A 197 4.13 10.85 22.28
N PRO A 198 3.42 11.99 22.39
CA PRO A 198 2.45 12.39 21.37
C PRO A 198 3.12 12.83 20.06
N CYS A 199 4.27 13.51 20.13
CA CYS A 199 5.00 13.95 18.95
C CYS A 199 5.45 12.76 18.09
N SER A 200 6.07 11.74 18.70
CA SER A 200 6.52 10.53 17.99
C SER A 200 5.35 9.80 17.32
N PHE A 201 4.19 9.73 17.98
CA PHE A 201 3.00 9.11 17.41
C PHE A 201 2.51 9.85 16.16
N VAL A 202 2.43 11.18 16.23
CA VAL A 202 1.91 12.02 15.14
C VAL A 202 2.92 12.20 14.01
N CYS A 203 4.19 12.35 14.34
CA CYS A 203 5.21 12.77 13.38
C CYS A 203 5.87 11.61 12.64
N TRP A 204 5.87 10.37 13.18
CA TRP A 204 6.42 9.24 12.43
C TRP A 204 5.51 8.02 12.36
N TYR A 205 4.83 7.62 13.44
CA TYR A 205 3.97 6.43 13.39
C TYR A 205 2.75 6.65 12.49
N ARG A 206 2.09 7.82 12.61
CA ARG A 206 0.93 8.20 11.78
C ARG A 206 1.29 8.29 10.28
N PRO A 207 2.35 9.01 9.86
CA PRO A 207 2.78 9.01 8.47
C PRO A 207 3.10 7.61 7.95
N LEU A 208 3.76 6.77 8.74
CA LEU A 208 4.04 5.38 8.37
C LEU A 208 2.75 4.57 8.15
N TYR A 209 1.82 4.62 9.10
CA TYR A 209 0.53 3.94 8.99
C TYR A 209 -0.24 4.40 7.75
N GLY A 210 -0.28 5.72 7.55
CA GLY A 210 -0.91 6.33 6.40
C GLY A 210 -0.22 5.97 5.07
N ALA A 211 1.09 5.78 5.07
CA ALA A 211 1.87 5.39 3.90
C ALA A 211 1.52 3.97 3.44
N PHE A 212 1.49 3.00 4.37
CA PHE A 212 1.14 1.62 4.06
C PHE A 212 -0.36 1.42 3.79
N ARG A 213 -1.24 2.25 4.37
CA ARG A 213 -2.68 2.18 4.12
C ARG A 213 -3.05 2.62 2.70
N SER A 214 -2.47 3.72 2.23
CA SER A 214 -2.85 4.34 0.95
C SER A 214 -1.77 4.23 -0.13
N ASP A 215 -0.76 3.40 0.08
CA ASP A 215 0.45 3.27 -0.75
C ASP A 215 1.03 4.62 -1.21
N SER A 216 1.01 5.62 -0.32
CA SER A 216 1.37 7.00 -0.68
C SER A 216 2.86 7.25 -0.53
N SER A 217 3.51 7.54 -1.66
CA SER A 217 4.95 7.82 -1.76
C SER A 217 5.35 9.08 -1.00
N PHE A 218 4.48 10.10 -0.97
CA PHE A 218 4.72 11.33 -0.21
C PHE A 218 4.76 11.07 1.31
N ARG A 219 3.85 10.24 1.82
CA ARG A 219 3.83 9.87 3.25
C ARG A 219 5.04 9.03 3.65
N PHE A 220 5.53 8.17 2.75
CA PHE A 220 6.79 7.47 2.94
C PHE A 220 7.98 8.44 3.07
N PHE A 221 8.07 9.45 2.20
CA PHE A 221 9.15 10.45 2.27
C PHE A 221 9.12 11.25 3.59
N ALA A 222 7.94 11.73 3.99
CA ALA A 222 7.77 12.43 5.26
C ALA A 222 8.15 11.53 6.46
N PHE A 223 7.76 10.25 6.43
CA PHE A 223 8.18 9.27 7.44
C PHE A 223 9.70 9.16 7.51
N PHE A 224 10.40 8.91 6.39
CA PHE A 224 11.85 8.71 6.42
C PHE A 224 12.60 9.93 6.94
N PHE A 225 12.20 11.14 6.52
CA PHE A 225 12.81 12.38 6.97
C PHE A 225 12.71 12.54 8.49
N VAL A 226 11.50 12.41 9.04
CA VAL A 226 11.29 12.54 10.49
C VAL A 226 11.96 11.40 11.26
N TYR A 227 11.91 10.18 10.72
CA TYR A 227 12.41 9.00 11.41
C TYR A 227 13.94 8.98 11.53
N ILE A 228 14.68 9.57 10.57
CA ILE A 228 16.14 9.76 10.70
C ILE A 228 16.46 10.67 11.88
N CYS A 229 15.74 11.79 12.03
CA CYS A 229 15.89 12.68 13.19
C CYS A 229 15.56 11.95 14.49
N GLN A 230 14.47 11.16 14.51
CA GLN A 230 14.08 10.34 15.66
C GLN A 230 15.15 9.31 16.03
N PHE A 231 15.76 8.66 15.04
CA PHE A 231 16.88 7.74 15.25
C PHE A 231 18.09 8.46 15.88
N GLY A 232 18.41 9.67 15.41
CA GLY A 232 19.43 10.52 16.03
C GLY A 232 19.14 10.81 17.51
N ILE A 233 17.89 11.08 17.86
CA ILE A 233 17.46 11.25 19.27
C ILE A 233 17.71 9.97 20.09
N TYR A 234 17.43 8.78 19.54
CA TYR A 234 17.71 7.52 20.24
C TYR A 234 19.20 7.32 20.51
N VAL A 235 20.07 7.70 19.57
CA VAL A 235 21.53 7.63 19.77
C VAL A 235 21.97 8.59 20.89
N ILE A 236 21.47 9.83 20.90
CA ILE A 236 21.77 10.81 21.95
C ILE A 236 21.27 10.32 23.33
N GLN A 237 20.06 9.77 23.39
CA GLN A 237 19.49 9.20 24.63
C GLN A 237 20.28 7.98 25.13
N CYS A 238 20.75 7.13 24.21
CA CYS A 238 21.61 5.99 24.52
C CYS A 238 22.95 6.44 25.13
N ILE A 239 23.56 7.50 24.61
CA ILE A 239 24.79 8.08 25.17
C ILE A 239 24.53 8.62 26.59
N GLY A 240 23.42 9.33 26.79
CA GLY A 240 23.01 9.85 28.10
C GLY A 240 23.90 11.00 28.57
N ILE A 241 23.90 12.10 27.80
CA ILE A 241 24.62 13.32 28.18
C ILE A 241 24.01 13.87 29.48
N ALA A 242 24.87 14.18 30.45
CA ALA A 242 24.44 14.72 31.74
C ALA A 242 23.68 16.05 31.57
N GLY A 243 22.59 16.23 32.31
CA GLY A 243 21.75 17.43 32.20
C GLY A 243 20.80 17.42 31.01
N TRP A 244 20.72 16.33 30.24
CA TRP A 244 19.78 16.17 29.12
C TRP A 244 18.53 15.39 29.51
N GLY A 245 18.45 14.87 30.74
CA GLY A 245 17.32 14.08 31.22
C GLY A 245 17.21 12.68 30.60
N ALA A 246 18.33 12.12 30.13
CA ALA A 246 18.42 10.75 29.62
C ALA A 246 19.40 9.92 30.46
N SER A 247 18.90 8.79 30.98
CA SER A 247 19.64 7.77 31.70
C SER A 247 20.37 6.81 30.75
N GLY A 248 21.15 7.37 29.82
CA GLY A 248 22.01 6.59 28.93
C GLY A 248 23.30 6.13 29.62
N TRP A 249 24.21 5.54 28.87
CA TRP A 249 25.40 4.86 29.40
C TRP A 249 26.29 5.77 30.27
N ILE A 250 26.54 7.02 29.85
CA ILE A 250 27.40 7.94 30.63
C ILE A 250 26.75 8.29 31.97
N SER A 251 25.47 8.68 31.96
CA SER A 251 24.70 8.95 33.18
C SER A 251 24.63 7.72 34.10
N ALA A 252 24.41 6.52 33.54
CA ALA A 252 24.31 5.28 34.31
C ALA A 252 25.63 4.87 34.98
N LEU A 253 26.77 5.03 34.30
CA LEU A 253 28.10 4.76 34.86
C LEU A 253 28.48 5.79 35.92
N THR A 254 28.15 7.06 35.69
CA THR A 254 28.26 8.10 36.73
C THR A 254 27.43 7.71 37.95
N ALA A 255 26.29 7.05 37.72
CA ALA A 255 25.40 6.66 38.77
C ALA A 255 25.88 5.57 39.70
N LEU A 256 26.56 4.57 39.15
CA LEU A 256 27.19 3.52 39.93
C LEU A 256 28.20 4.04 40.94
N ASN A 257 28.93 5.12 40.62
CA ASN A 257 29.92 5.71 41.52
C ASN A 257 29.31 6.43 42.72
N ARG A 258 28.01 6.76 42.68
CA ARG A 258 27.31 7.44 43.77
C ARG A 258 26.38 6.52 44.55
N SER A 259 25.60 5.70 43.83
CA SER A 259 24.64 4.78 44.41
C SER A 259 24.46 3.59 43.48
N ILE A 260 24.96 2.43 43.93
CA ILE A 260 24.90 1.17 43.16
C ILE A 260 23.45 0.82 42.75
N PRO A 261 22.44 0.89 43.65
CA PRO A 261 21.06 0.57 43.26
C PRO A 261 20.53 1.44 42.11
N VAL A 262 20.78 2.76 42.15
CA VAL A 262 20.29 3.65 41.08
C VAL A 262 21.09 3.46 39.80
N GLY A 263 22.41 3.25 39.90
CA GLY A 263 23.23 2.92 38.75
C GLY A 263 22.77 1.66 38.01
N ILE A 264 22.36 0.61 38.74
CA ILE A 264 21.79 -0.61 38.12
C ILE A 264 20.50 -0.29 37.36
N ILE A 265 19.58 0.48 37.96
CA ILE A 265 18.33 0.90 37.31
C ILE A 265 18.64 1.68 36.02
N MET A 266 19.59 2.62 36.07
CA MET A 266 19.98 3.43 34.92
C MET A 266 20.68 2.61 33.84
N ILE A 267 21.46 1.57 34.19
CA ILE A 267 22.04 0.64 33.20
C ILE A 267 20.94 -0.10 32.44
N LEU A 268 19.90 -0.58 33.15
CA LEU A 268 18.77 -1.23 32.49
C LEU A 268 18.09 -0.27 31.50
N ILE A 269 17.92 1.00 31.88
CA ILE A 269 17.34 2.03 31.00
C ILE A 269 18.26 2.32 29.80
N ALA A 270 19.58 2.42 30.00
CA ALA A 270 20.55 2.59 28.92
C ALA A 270 20.50 1.42 27.93
N ALA A 271 20.33 0.18 28.41
CA ALA A 271 20.14 -1.00 27.58
C ALA A 271 18.82 -0.95 26.80
N LEU A 272 17.73 -0.42 27.38
CA LEU A 272 16.46 -0.18 26.68
C LEU A 272 16.63 0.85 25.55
N PHE A 273 17.31 1.98 25.80
CA PHE A 273 17.61 2.97 24.76
C PHE A 273 18.51 2.41 23.65
N THR A 274 19.50 1.58 24.01
CA THR A 274 20.34 0.87 23.03
C THR A 274 19.49 -0.06 22.17
N SER A 275 18.61 -0.84 22.81
CA SER A 275 17.70 -1.76 22.12
C SER A 275 16.75 -0.99 21.18
N LEU A 276 16.23 0.16 21.61
CA LEU A 276 15.43 1.06 20.77
C LEU A 276 16.19 1.51 19.53
N ALA A 277 17.44 1.99 19.68
CA ALA A 277 18.26 2.42 18.56
C ALA A 277 18.50 1.26 17.57
N VAL A 278 18.89 0.08 18.07
CA VAL A 278 19.16 -1.08 17.22
C VAL A 278 17.90 -1.55 16.48
N LEU A 279 16.79 -1.74 17.19
CA LEU A 279 15.52 -2.17 16.59
C LEU A 279 14.99 -1.12 15.60
N SER A 280 15.13 0.16 15.92
CA SER A 280 14.76 1.27 15.03
C SER A 280 15.57 1.25 13.73
N LEU A 281 16.89 1.01 13.80
CA LEU A 281 17.73 0.90 12.62
C LEU A 281 17.36 -0.30 11.73
N ILE A 282 17.10 -1.46 12.34
CA ILE A 282 16.65 -2.68 11.64
C ILE A 282 15.33 -2.40 10.92
N MET A 283 14.37 -1.79 11.61
CA MET A 283 13.06 -1.49 11.06
C MET A 283 13.12 -0.40 9.99
N PHE A 284 13.96 0.62 10.16
CA PHE A 284 14.23 1.63 9.14
C PHE A 284 14.72 0.97 7.84
N LYS A 285 15.73 0.09 7.92
CA LYS A 285 16.23 -0.67 6.77
C LYS A 285 15.15 -1.52 6.13
N LYS A 286 14.32 -2.20 6.93
CA LYS A 286 13.23 -3.04 6.45
C LYS A 286 12.16 -2.21 5.71
N VAL A 287 11.73 -1.08 6.27
CA VAL A 287 10.75 -0.19 5.63
C VAL A 287 11.31 0.43 4.37
N HIS A 288 12.57 0.85 4.38
CA HIS A 288 13.26 1.36 3.20
C HIS A 288 13.39 0.31 2.09
N ALA A 289 13.71 -0.95 2.44
CA ALA A 289 13.74 -2.05 1.48
C ALA A 289 12.37 -2.28 0.83
N MET A 290 11.30 -2.29 1.62
CA MET A 290 9.93 -2.43 1.10
C MET A 290 9.54 -1.25 0.21
N TYR A 291 9.89 -0.02 0.60
CA TYR A 291 9.69 1.18 -0.23
C TYR A 291 10.40 1.06 -1.59
N ARG A 292 11.60 0.47 -1.63
CA ARG A 292 12.34 0.25 -2.88
C ARG A 292 11.78 -0.88 -3.75
N THR A 293 11.08 -1.85 -3.16
CA THR A 293 10.46 -2.96 -3.91
C THR A 293 9.07 -2.60 -4.42
N THR A 294 8.39 -1.68 -3.75
CA THR A 294 7.18 -1.03 -4.28
C THR A 294 7.61 -0.04 -5.37
N ASP A 295 6.84 0.14 -6.45
CA ASP A 295 7.05 1.14 -7.50
C ASP A 295 6.90 2.61 -7.00
N ALA A 296 7.26 2.87 -5.74
CA ALA A 296 7.21 4.17 -5.09
C ALA A 296 8.44 4.98 -5.52
N SER A 297 8.25 5.89 -6.48
CA SER A 297 9.29 6.79 -6.98
C SER A 297 9.07 8.23 -6.53
N PHE A 298 10.13 9.06 -6.60
CA PHE A 298 10.00 10.50 -6.35
C PHE A 298 9.04 11.17 -7.34
N ALA A 299 9.01 10.70 -8.60
CA ALA A 299 8.07 11.18 -9.62
C ALA A 299 6.61 10.86 -9.23
N LYS A 300 6.34 9.63 -8.73
CA LYS A 300 5.03 9.25 -8.18
C LYS A 300 4.66 10.12 -6.98
N ALA A 301 5.62 10.42 -6.09
CA ALA A 301 5.40 11.32 -4.95
C ALA A 301 5.07 12.77 -5.38
N GLN A 302 5.74 13.30 -6.42
CA GLN A 302 5.43 14.62 -6.98
C GLN A 302 4.05 14.65 -7.62
N GLN A 303 3.67 13.59 -8.34
CA GLN A 303 2.35 13.45 -8.93
C GLN A 303 1.25 13.33 -7.85
N GLU A 304 1.47 12.55 -6.79
CA GLU A 304 0.55 12.44 -5.64
C GLU A 304 0.41 13.77 -4.90
N PHE A 305 1.51 14.51 -4.71
CA PHE A 305 1.46 15.83 -4.09
C PHE A 305 0.73 16.85 -4.97
N ALA A 306 1.04 16.91 -6.26
CA ALA A 306 0.38 17.81 -7.20
C ALA A 306 -1.12 17.50 -7.32
N THR A 307 -1.48 16.22 -7.40
CA THR A 307 -2.87 15.77 -7.43
C THR A 307 -3.57 16.06 -6.10
N GLY A 308 -2.91 15.84 -4.96
CA GLY A 308 -3.47 16.10 -3.63
C GLY A 308 -3.69 17.59 -3.34
N VAL A 309 -2.80 18.46 -3.83
CA VAL A 309 -2.97 19.92 -3.77
C VAL A 309 -4.09 20.36 -4.72
N MET A 310 -4.15 19.80 -5.94
CA MET A 310 -5.22 20.10 -6.90
C MET A 310 -6.60 19.56 -6.51
N SER A 311 -6.69 18.43 -5.81
CA SER A 311 -7.95 17.83 -5.35
C SER A 311 -8.50 18.47 -4.07
N ASN A 312 -7.72 19.33 -3.42
CA ASN A 312 -8.13 19.98 -2.18
C ASN A 312 -9.22 21.04 -2.48
N LYS A 313 -10.44 20.81 -2.01
CA LYS A 313 -11.58 21.73 -2.19
C LYS A 313 -11.28 23.16 -1.75
N THR A 314 -10.42 23.37 -0.75
CA THR A 314 -10.01 24.71 -0.31
C THR A 314 -9.09 25.37 -1.33
N VAL A 315 -8.16 24.63 -1.93
CA VAL A 315 -7.27 25.11 -2.99
C VAL A 315 -8.06 25.33 -4.28
N GLN A 316 -9.00 24.43 -4.62
CA GLN A 316 -9.91 24.62 -5.75
C GLN A 316 -10.80 25.85 -5.57
N THR A 317 -11.35 26.05 -4.38
CA THR A 317 -12.17 27.24 -4.07
C THR A 317 -11.33 28.51 -4.12
N ALA A 318 -10.11 28.49 -3.58
CA ALA A 318 -9.19 29.62 -3.61
C ALA A 318 -8.74 29.96 -5.04
N ALA A 319 -8.40 28.95 -5.84
CA ALA A 319 -8.06 29.09 -7.25
C ALA A 319 -9.25 29.61 -8.06
N ALA A 320 -10.45 29.04 -7.90
CA ALA A 320 -11.66 29.51 -8.56
C ALA A 320 -12.00 30.96 -8.17
N THR A 321 -11.80 31.34 -6.91
CA THR A 321 -12.00 32.71 -6.44
C THR A 321 -10.97 33.67 -7.05
N ALA A 322 -9.72 33.26 -7.15
CA ALA A 322 -8.67 34.05 -7.79
C ALA A 322 -8.89 34.21 -9.30
N THR A 323 -9.26 33.15 -10.01
CA THR A 323 -9.62 33.19 -11.43
C THR A 323 -10.83 34.09 -11.69
N THR A 324 -11.86 34.01 -10.84
CA THR A 324 -13.04 34.88 -10.95
C THR A 324 -12.68 36.35 -10.76
N ARG A 325 -11.80 36.67 -9.79
CA ARG A 325 -11.32 38.04 -9.59
C ARG A 325 -10.44 38.54 -10.73
N ALA A 326 -9.58 37.70 -11.28
CA ALA A 326 -8.75 38.05 -12.44
C ALA A 326 -9.61 38.30 -13.70
N ALA A 327 -10.61 37.45 -13.95
CA ALA A 327 -11.55 37.62 -15.06
C ALA A 327 -12.39 38.90 -14.90
N GLN A 328 -12.85 39.22 -13.69
CA GLN A 328 -13.57 40.47 -13.40
C GLN A 328 -12.67 41.71 -13.53
N GLY A 329 -11.38 41.60 -13.21
CA GLY A 329 -10.39 42.66 -13.43
C GLY A 329 -10.15 42.92 -14.92
N ALA A 330 -9.93 41.87 -15.70
CA ALA A 330 -9.70 41.97 -17.14
C ALA A 330 -10.93 42.52 -17.91
N PHE A 331 -12.15 42.17 -17.47
CA PHE A 331 -13.40 42.73 -18.04
C PHE A 331 -13.60 44.21 -17.72
N LYS A 332 -13.00 44.71 -16.62
CA LYS A 332 -13.06 46.11 -16.21
C LYS A 332 -12.05 47.00 -16.94
N GLU A 333 -11.00 46.43 -17.52
CA GLU A 333 -10.01 47.14 -18.35
C GLU A 333 -10.42 47.26 -19.82
N GLN A 334 -11.52 46.61 -20.24
CA GLN A 334 -12.03 46.65 -21.62
C GLN A 334 -13.23 47.60 -21.84
N ILE A 335 -13.60 48.41 -20.84
CA ILE A 335 -14.62 49.47 -20.93
C ILE A 335 -13.94 50.82 -20.73
#